data_AF-A0A7V9CZ01-F1
#
_entry.id   AF-A0A7V9CZ01-F1
#
_cell.length_a   1.000
_cell.length_b   1.000
_cell.length_c   1.000
_cell.angle_alpha   90.00
_cell.angle_beta   90.00
_cell.angle_gamma   90.00
#
_symmetry.space_group_name_H-M   'P 1'
#
loop_
_entity.id
_entity.type
_entity.pdbx_description
1 polymer ?
#
loop_
_entity_poly.entity_id
_entity_poly.type
_entity_poly.pdbx_seq_one_letter_code
_entity_poly.pdbx_strand_id
1 'polypeptide(L)' 'MSAAEKYLLFVWKPTGYELRERDGQLPAVGAVLEEHEGRMLVTRVSPSPLPGDSRRCAYLQAH' A
#
# COMPACT_ATOMS: atom_id res chain seq x y z
N MET A 1 -11.63 -3.08 21.04
CA MET A 1 -12.05 -3.24 19.63
C MET A 1 -11.23 -2.25 18.82
N SER A 2 -10.12 -2.68 18.22
CA SER A 2 -9.38 -1.83 17.27
C SER A 2 -10.23 -1.72 16.01
N ALA A 3 -10.61 -0.50 15.65
CA ALA A 3 -11.21 -0.24 14.34
C ALA A 3 -10.34 -0.90 13.27
N ALA A 4 -10.94 -1.58 12.29
CA ALA A 4 -10.18 -2.06 11.14
C ALA A 4 -9.54 -0.83 10.49
N GLU A 5 -8.24 -0.62 10.72
CA GLU A 5 -7.51 0.48 10.12
C GLU A 5 -7.54 0.28 8.61
N LYS A 6 -7.85 1.34 7.87
CA LYS A 6 -7.79 1.31 6.41
C LYS A 6 -6.52 1.99 5.96
N TYR A 7 -5.81 1.35 5.05
CA TYR A 7 -4.65 1.92 4.40
C TYR A 7 -4.72 1.74 2.89
N LEU A 8 -3.86 2.47 2.19
CA LEU A 8 -3.70 2.36 0.75
C LEU A 8 -2.43 1.58 0.40
N LEU A 9 -2.49 0.80 -0.66
CA LEU A 9 -1.33 0.27 -1.35
C LEU A 9 -1.14 1.05 -2.64
N PHE A 10 0.04 1.63 -2.82
CA PHE A 10 0.48 2.18 -4.09
C PHE A 10 1.23 1.10 -4.84
N VAL A 11 0.58 0.51 -5.85
CA VAL A 11 1.11 -0.55 -6.70
C VAL A 11 1.67 0.09 -7.95
N TRP A 12 3.00 0.09 -8.12
CA TRP A 12 3.61 0.54 -9.36
C TRP A 12 3.57 -0.56 -10.42
N LYS A 13 3.19 -0.21 -11.66
CA LYS A 13 3.13 -1.11 -12.81
C LYS A 13 3.81 -0.44 -14.02
N PRO A 14 4.28 -1.22 -15.01
CA PRO A 14 4.79 -0.65 -16.25
C PRO A 14 3.78 0.24 -17.00
N THR A 15 2.49 -0.02 -16.83
CA THR A 15 1.39 0.74 -17.47
C THR A 15 0.89 1.93 -16.66
N GLY A 16 1.43 2.17 -15.46
CA GLY A 16 0.99 3.24 -14.57
C GLY A 16 1.05 2.83 -13.09
N TYR A 17 0.17 3.38 -12.28
CA TYR A 17 0.05 2.97 -10.88
C TYR A 17 -1.41 2.69 -10.53
N GLU A 18 -1.60 1.89 -9.49
CA GLU A 18 -2.90 1.61 -8.91
C GLU A 18 -2.87 1.90 -7.41
N LEU A 19 -3.94 2.51 -6.92
CA LEU A 19 -4.17 2.68 -5.49
C LEU A 19 -5.23 1.66 -5.05
N ARG A 20 -4.86 0.77 -4.14
CA ARG A 20 -5.78 -0.24 -3.59
C ARG A 20 -6.06 0.04 -2.13
N GLU A 21 -7.33 0.00 -1.75
CA GLU A 21 -7.71 0.07 -0.34
C GLU A 21 -7.59 -1.31 0.31
N ARG A 22 -7.05 -1.34 1.53
CA ARG A 22 -6.95 -2.55 2.35
C ARG A 22 -7.43 -2.25 3.76
N ASP A 23 -8.13 -3.23 4.32
CA ASP A 23 -8.48 -3.28 5.73
C ASP A 23 -7.38 -3.99 6.51
N GLY A 24 -7.17 -3.57 7.76
CA GLY A 24 -6.25 -4.18 8.70
C GLY A 24 -5.01 -3.35 8.96
N GLN A 25 -3.97 -4.00 9.49
CA GLN A 25 -2.77 -3.30 9.90
C GLN A 25 -1.94 -2.88 8.69
N LEU A 26 -1.50 -1.63 8.69
CA LEU A 26 -0.57 -1.11 7.70
C LEU A 26 0.75 -1.92 7.75
N PRO A 27 1.23 -2.43 6.61
CA PRO A 27 2.48 -3.19 6.56
C PRO A 27 3.69 -2.27 6.76
N ALA A 28 4.72 -2.80 7.41
CA ALA A 28 5.99 -2.11 7.62
C ALA A 28 6.84 -2.09 6.34
N VAL A 29 7.77 -1.14 6.26
CA VAL A 29 8.83 -1.14 5.24
C VAL A 29 9.65 -2.42 5.36
N GLY A 30 9.93 -3.06 4.22
CA GLY A 30 10.60 -4.36 4.14
C GLY A 30 9.65 -5.56 4.17
N ALA A 31 8.36 -5.37 4.46
CA ALA A 31 7.38 -6.44 4.35
C ALA A 31 7.16 -6.84 2.88
N VAL A 32 6.94 -8.13 2.64
CA VAL A 32 6.58 -8.66 1.33
C VAL A 32 5.09 -9.02 1.33
N LEU A 33 4.36 -8.52 0.35
CA LEU A 33 2.94 -8.78 0.15
C LEU A 33 2.73 -9.61 -1.12
N GLU A 34 1.77 -10.52 -1.09
CA GLU A 34 1.28 -11.20 -2.29
C GLU A 34 0.12 -10.39 -2.87
N GLU A 35 0.36 -9.78 -4.02
CA GLU A 35 -0.61 -8.99 -4.77
C GLU A 35 -0.87 -9.65 -6.13
N HIS A 36 -1.82 -9.14 -6.91
CA HIS A 36 -2.14 -9.69 -8.23
C HIS A 36 -0.91 -9.74 -9.18
N GLU A 37 0.02 -8.80 -9.01
CA GLU A 37 1.27 -8.69 -9.75
C GLU A 37 2.35 -9.67 -9.27
N GLY A 38 2.09 -10.42 -8.19
CA GLY A 38 3.03 -11.31 -7.53
C GLY A 38 3.53 -10.77 -6.20
N ARG A 39 4.72 -11.24 -5.79
CA ARG A 39 5.34 -10.80 -4.53
C ARG A 39 5.94 -9.41 -4.70
N MET A 40 5.49 -8.47 -3.89
CA MET A 40 5.96 -7.09 -3.91
C MET A 40 6.47 -6.65 -2.54
N LEU A 41 7.55 -5.87 -2.55
CA LEU A 41 8.19 -5.33 -1.37
C LEU A 41 7.60 -3.96 -1.02
N VAL A 42 7.29 -3.75 0.25
CA VAL A 42 6.99 -2.41 0.78
C VAL A 42 8.29 -1.63 0.89
N THR A 43 8.52 -0.67 0.00
CA THR A 43 9.74 0.14 0.00
C THR A 43 9.62 1.38 0.87
N ARG A 44 8.39 1.88 1.07
CA ARG A 44 8.12 3.08 1.88
C ARG A 44 6.68 3.11 2.36
N VAL A 45 6.45 3.81 3.47
CA VAL A 45 5.13 4.26 3.92
C VAL A 45 5.09 5.78 3.95
N SER A 46 4.07 6.41 3.38
CA SER A 46 3.83 7.85 3.47
C SER A 46 2.33 8.17 3.58
N PRO A 47 1.92 9.45 3.73
CA PRO A 47 0.51 9.82 3.61
C PRO A 47 -0.09 9.46 2.24
N SER A 48 -1.42 9.38 2.17
CA SER A 48 -2.15 9.16 0.92
C SER A 48 -1.82 10.24 -0.12
N PRO A 49 -1.61 9.87 -1.39
CA PRO A 49 -1.46 10.84 -2.48
C PRO A 49 -2.80 11.45 -2.91
N LEU A 50 -3.93 10.96 -2.41
CA LEU A 50 -5.25 11.49 -2.73
C LEU A 50 -5.50 12.79 -1.94
N PRO A 51 -5.97 13.88 -2.58
CA PRO A 51 -6.28 15.13 -1.89
C PRO A 51 -7.29 14.92 -0.76
N GLY A 52 -6.94 15.38 0.45
CA GLY A 52 -7.82 15.31 1.62
C GLY A 52 -7.92 13.93 2.29
N ASP A 53 -7.19 12.92 1.82
CA ASP A 53 -7.18 11.59 2.42
C ASP A 53 -6.11 11.50 3.52
N SER A 54 -6.56 11.23 4.75
CA SER A 54 -5.69 11.14 5.94
C SER A 54 -5.08 9.75 6.14
N ARG A 55 -5.42 8.76 5.31
CA ARG A 55 -4.91 7.39 5.42
C ARG A 55 -3.43 7.31 5.11
N ARG A 56 -2.77 6.29 5.65
CA ARG A 56 -1.41 5.92 5.27
C ARG A 56 -1.41 5.10 3.99
N CYS A 57 -0.35 5.25 3.21
CA CYS A 57 -0.14 4.54 1.96
C CYS A 57 1.22 3.84 1.97
N ALA A 58 1.21 2.53 1.76
CA ALA A 58 2.41 1.72 1.58
C ALA A 58 2.72 1.58 0.09
N TYR A 59 3.96 1.87 -0.27
CA TYR A 59 4.45 1.86 -1.65
C TYR A 59 5.08 0.51 -1.94
N LEU A 60 4.58 -0.13 -2.99
CA LEU A 60 4.98 -1.47 -3.40
C LEU A 60 5.83 -1.41 -4.66
N GLN A 61 6.86 -2.24 -4.67
CA GLN A 61 7.70 -2.45 -5.84
C GLN A 61 7.81 -3.95 -6.12
N ALA A 62 7.68 -4.34 -7.39
CA ALA A 62 8.02 -5.68 -7.82
C ALA A 62 9.51 -5.92 -7.53
N HIS A 63 9.79 -7.07 -6.92
CA HIS A 63 11.14 -7.49 -6.60
C HIS A 63 11.85 -8.06 -7.84
#